data_AF-A0A946UPF6-F1
#
_entry.id   AF-A0A946UPF6-F1
#
_cell.length_a   1.000
_cell.length_b   1.000
_cell.length_c   1.000
_cell.angle_alpha   90.00
_cell.angle_beta   90.00
_cell.angle_gamma   90.00
#
_symmetry.space_group_name_H-M   'P 1'
#
loop_
_entity.id
_entity.type
_entity.pdbx_description
1 polymer ?
#
loop_
_entity_poly.entity_id
_entity_poly.type
_entity_poly.pdbx_seq_one_letter_code
_entity_poly.pdbx_strand_id
1 'polypeptide(L)'
;INEELEAYNPLIPDGSNWKATFMVEFPDAEERRAMLTQLLGIEDRVFVRVGDFEPVYAIADEDLDRSDEVKTSAVHFLRFELPADQIAALRNGAALSAGIDHDNYQVLISPVAENIRKSLLADLD
;
A
#
# COMPACT_ATOMS: atom_id res chain seq x y z
N ILE A 1 -13.38 -16.14 -17.52
CA ILE A 1 -14.40 -15.16 -17.05
C ILE A 1 -14.69 -15.30 -15.56
N ASN A 2 -15.28 -16.41 -15.05
CA ASN A 2 -15.53 -16.52 -13.59
C ASN A 2 -14.25 -16.54 -12.74
N GLU A 3 -13.22 -17.32 -13.14
CA GLU A 3 -11.92 -17.35 -12.44
C GLU A 3 -11.16 -16.00 -12.51
N GLU A 4 -11.37 -15.22 -13.58
CA GLU A 4 -10.76 -13.90 -13.70
C GLU A 4 -11.43 -12.89 -12.76
N LEU A 5 -12.75 -12.94 -12.59
CA LEU A 5 -13.46 -12.08 -11.64
C LEU A 5 -13.10 -12.39 -10.17
N GLU A 6 -12.93 -13.67 -9.83
CA GLU A 6 -12.53 -14.09 -8.48
C GLU A 6 -11.12 -13.62 -8.10
N ALA A 7 -10.20 -13.51 -9.06
CA ALA A 7 -8.85 -12.99 -8.81
C ALA A 7 -8.82 -11.47 -8.52
N TYR A 8 -9.80 -10.70 -8.99
CA TYR A 8 -9.82 -9.24 -8.82
C TYR A 8 -10.78 -8.75 -7.74
N ASN A 9 -11.78 -9.55 -7.35
CA ASN A 9 -12.69 -9.21 -6.25
C ASN A 9 -11.97 -8.82 -4.95
N PRO A 10 -10.84 -9.46 -4.55
CA PRO A 10 -10.08 -9.03 -3.38
C PRO A 10 -9.44 -7.63 -3.49
N LEU A 11 -9.39 -7.03 -4.69
CA LEU A 11 -8.87 -5.67 -4.90
C LEU A 11 -9.93 -4.58 -4.74
N ILE A 12 -11.20 -4.94 -4.51
CA ILE A 12 -12.28 -3.98 -4.31
C ILE A 12 -12.31 -3.59 -2.83
N PRO A 13 -12.22 -2.29 -2.48
CA PRO A 13 -12.44 -1.80 -1.12
C PRO A 13 -13.79 -2.25 -0.54
N ASP A 14 -13.82 -2.57 0.75
CA ASP A 14 -15.06 -2.96 1.47
C ASP A 14 -15.69 -1.84 2.31
N GLY A 15 -15.21 -0.61 2.15
CA GLY A 15 -15.66 0.58 2.89
C GLY A 15 -14.80 0.90 4.12
N SER A 16 -13.95 -0.03 4.58
CA SER A 16 -13.06 0.18 5.73
C SER A 16 -11.57 0.14 5.40
N ASN A 17 -11.23 -0.21 4.15
CA ASN A 17 -9.86 -0.29 3.69
C ASN A 17 -9.62 0.38 2.35
N TRP A 18 -8.34 0.64 2.09
CA TRP A 18 -7.85 0.93 0.74
C TRP A 18 -7.10 -0.26 0.17
N LYS A 19 -7.17 -0.40 -1.14
CA LYS A 19 -6.42 -1.39 -1.92
C LYS A 19 -5.51 -0.67 -2.91
N ALA A 20 -4.28 -1.12 -3.04
CA ALA A 20 -3.30 -0.54 -3.96
C ALA A 20 -2.44 -1.61 -4.62
N THR A 21 -1.95 -1.31 -5.82
CA THR A 21 -0.87 -2.08 -6.46
C THR A 21 0.43 -1.33 -6.26
N PHE A 22 1.43 -1.97 -5.66
CA PHE A 22 2.76 -1.42 -5.46
C PHE A 22 3.74 -2.07 -6.43
N MET A 23 4.50 -1.24 -7.16
CA MET A 23 5.43 -1.70 -8.20
C MET A 23 6.83 -1.17 -7.93
N VAL A 24 7.81 -2.07 -8.01
CA VAL A 24 9.25 -1.76 -7.92
C VAL A 24 9.83 -1.85 -9.33
N GLU A 25 10.12 -0.69 -9.93
CA GLU A 25 10.50 -0.59 -11.34
C GLU A 25 11.95 -0.13 -11.52
N PHE A 26 12.71 -0.94 -12.25
CA PHE A 26 14.07 -0.62 -12.69
C PHE A 26 14.18 -0.92 -14.20
N PRO A 27 14.71 0.02 -15.01
CA PRO A 27 14.85 -0.18 -16.45
C PRO A 27 15.80 -1.32 -16.80
N ASP A 28 16.92 -1.43 -16.08
CA ASP A 28 17.90 -2.50 -16.28
C ASP A 28 17.53 -3.76 -15.49
N ALA A 29 17.65 -4.92 -16.14
CA ALA A 29 17.21 -6.19 -15.57
C ALA A 29 18.15 -6.73 -14.48
N GLU A 30 19.46 -6.47 -14.61
CA GLU A 30 20.45 -6.89 -13.60
C GLU A 30 20.35 -6.01 -12.36
N GLU A 31 20.20 -4.69 -12.55
CA GLU A 31 19.91 -3.75 -11.48
C GLU A 31 18.62 -4.13 -10.75
N ARG A 32 17.53 -4.38 -11.49
CA ARG A 32 16.25 -4.83 -10.90
C ARG A 32 16.45 -6.04 -10.00
N ARG A 33 17.16 -7.06 -10.50
CA ARG A 33 17.38 -8.31 -9.76
C ARG A 33 18.18 -8.07 -8.48
N ALA A 34 19.23 -7.25 -8.53
CA ALA A 34 20.03 -6.91 -7.37
C ALA A 34 19.22 -6.13 -6.33
N MET A 35 18.42 -5.16 -6.78
CA MET A 35 17.61 -4.32 -5.91
C MET A 35 16.46 -5.09 -5.25
N LEU A 36 15.78 -5.99 -5.95
CA LEU A 36 14.73 -6.83 -5.35
C LEU A 36 15.24 -7.74 -4.24
N THR A 37 16.54 -8.07 -4.21
CA THR A 37 17.15 -8.76 -3.06
C THR A 37 17.41 -7.81 -1.89
N GLN A 38 17.79 -6.55 -2.16
CA GLN A 38 18.02 -5.55 -1.11
C GLN A 38 16.72 -5.00 -0.52
N LEU A 39 15.63 -5.01 -1.28
CA LEU A 39 14.32 -4.51 -0.87
C LEU A 39 13.41 -5.61 -0.32
N LEU A 40 13.98 -6.70 0.18
CA LEU A 40 13.19 -7.80 0.75
C LEU A 40 12.32 -7.29 1.92
N GLY A 41 11.01 -7.47 1.83
CA GLY A 41 10.05 -7.02 2.84
C GLY A 41 9.71 -5.53 2.76
N ILE A 42 10.06 -4.83 1.67
CA ILE A 42 9.70 -3.41 1.48
C ILE A 42 8.17 -3.20 1.48
N GLU A 43 7.42 -4.18 0.99
CA GLU A 43 5.96 -4.17 0.90
C GLU A 43 5.29 -4.00 2.27
N ASP A 44 5.86 -4.59 3.32
CA ASP A 44 5.39 -4.50 4.72
C ASP A 44 5.73 -3.16 5.38
N ARG A 45 6.56 -2.35 4.72
CA ARG A 45 7.05 -1.06 5.21
C ARG A 45 6.36 0.12 4.52
N VAL A 46 5.41 -0.15 3.62
CA VAL A 46 4.55 0.88 3.03
C VAL A 46 3.47 1.26 4.03
N PHE A 47 3.27 2.54 4.27
CA PHE A 47 2.28 3.02 5.24
C PHE A 47 1.50 4.25 4.75
N VAL A 48 0.33 4.44 5.35
CA VAL A 48 -0.42 5.70 5.33
C VAL A 48 -0.59 6.22 6.76
N ARG A 49 -0.71 7.53 6.92
CA ARG A 49 -0.94 8.17 8.23
C ARG A 49 -1.96 9.28 8.12
N VAL A 50 -3.00 9.20 8.94
CA VAL A 50 -4.03 10.24 9.07
C VAL A 50 -3.64 11.18 10.21
N GLY A 51 -3.48 12.47 9.93
CA GLY A 51 -3.11 13.48 10.94
C GLY A 51 -1.93 13.03 11.80
N ASP A 52 -2.15 13.03 13.12
CA ASP A 52 -1.18 12.62 14.14
C ASP A 52 -1.46 11.21 14.70
N PHE A 53 -2.33 10.42 14.06
CA PHE A 53 -2.56 9.03 14.44
C PHE A 53 -1.33 8.17 14.15
N GLU A 54 -1.29 6.97 14.75
CA GLU A 54 -0.30 5.96 14.40
C GLU A 54 -0.41 5.55 12.92
N PRO A 55 0.73 5.26 12.24
CA PRO A 55 0.71 4.78 10.87
C PRO A 55 -0.07 3.48 10.70
N VAL A 56 -0.82 3.38 9.61
CA VAL A 56 -1.42 2.14 9.12
C VAL A 56 -0.49 1.56 8.07
N TYR A 57 0.19 0.46 8.42
CA TYR A 57 1.03 -0.29 7.49
C TYR A 57 0.18 -1.15 6.56
N ALA A 58 0.68 -1.36 5.35
CA ALA A 58 0.07 -2.26 4.39
C ALA A 58 0.08 -3.70 4.90
N ILE A 59 -0.97 -4.43 4.58
CA ILE A 59 -1.02 -5.88 4.63
C ILE A 59 -0.86 -6.34 3.18
N ALA A 60 0.29 -6.96 2.88
CA ALA A 60 0.68 -7.29 1.52
C ALA A 60 0.33 -8.74 1.17
N ASP A 61 -0.05 -8.96 -0.09
CA ASP A 61 -0.12 -10.26 -0.77
C ASP A 61 -0.93 -11.36 -0.06
N GLU A 62 -1.94 -11.00 0.74
CA GLU A 62 -2.78 -11.93 1.51
C GLU A 62 -3.50 -12.99 0.66
N ASP A 63 -3.72 -12.67 -0.62
CA ASP A 63 -4.41 -13.53 -1.59
C ASP A 63 -3.44 -14.41 -2.40
N LEU A 64 -2.13 -14.36 -2.11
CA LEU A 64 -1.10 -15.11 -2.81
C LEU A 64 -0.42 -16.13 -1.87
N ASP A 65 -0.49 -17.41 -2.23
CA ASP A 65 0.38 -18.45 -1.66
C ASP A 65 1.82 -18.24 -2.16
N ARG A 66 2.57 -17.31 -1.57
CA ARG A 66 3.97 -17.09 -1.92
C ARG A 66 4.87 -16.97 -0.72
N SER A 67 5.78 -17.94 -0.60
CA SER A 67 7.01 -17.87 0.18
C SER A 67 8.19 -18.08 -0.78
N ASP A 68 8.80 -16.99 -1.24
CA ASP A 68 10.16 -17.01 -1.81
C ASP A 68 11.05 -16.19 -0.87
N GLU A 69 11.72 -16.87 0.06
CA GLU A 69 12.50 -16.27 1.17
C GLU A 69 13.76 -15.51 0.69
N VAL A 70 14.01 -15.48 -0.62
CA VAL A 70 15.29 -15.01 -1.20
C VAL A 70 15.18 -13.65 -1.89
N LYS A 71 14.01 -13.26 -2.39
CA LYS A 71 13.81 -12.01 -3.14
C LYS A 71 12.36 -11.54 -3.08
N THR A 72 12.14 -10.22 -3.06
CA THR A 72 10.78 -9.68 -3.15
C THR A 72 10.24 -9.69 -4.59
N SER A 73 8.92 -9.56 -4.74
CA SER A 73 8.25 -9.45 -6.02
C SER A 73 8.44 -8.05 -6.61
N ALA A 74 8.34 -7.91 -7.93
CA ALA A 74 8.31 -6.58 -8.54
C ALA A 74 6.93 -5.91 -8.41
N VAL A 75 5.89 -6.67 -8.08
CA VAL A 75 4.51 -6.22 -7.94
C VAL A 75 3.90 -6.86 -6.71
N HIS A 76 3.26 -6.03 -5.88
CA HIS A 76 2.56 -6.42 -4.65
C HIS A 76 1.14 -5.85 -4.64
N PHE A 77 0.23 -6.59 -4.02
CA PHE A 77 -1.11 -6.10 -3.71
C PHE A 77 -1.17 -5.72 -2.23
N LEU A 78 -1.52 -4.47 -1.96
CA LEU A 78 -1.54 -3.90 -0.62
C LEU A 78 -2.97 -3.64 -0.18
N ARG A 79 -3.28 -4.00 1.06
CA ARG A 79 -4.48 -3.54 1.77
C ARG A 79 -4.08 -2.66 2.95
N PHE A 80 -4.74 -1.52 3.10
CA PHE A 80 -4.61 -0.65 4.28
C PHE A 80 -5.92 -0.69 5.04
N GLU A 81 -5.95 -1.37 6.18
CA GLU A 81 -7.12 -1.45 7.04
C GLU A 81 -7.19 -0.19 7.93
N LEU A 82 -8.13 0.71 7.69
CA LEU A 82 -8.20 1.98 8.42
C LEU A 82 -9.12 1.85 9.65
N PRO A 83 -8.63 2.18 10.85
CA PRO A 83 -9.47 2.27 12.03
C PRO A 83 -10.57 3.35 11.86
N ALA A 84 -11.75 3.09 12.42
CA ALA A 84 -12.94 3.94 12.24
C ALA A 84 -12.73 5.40 12.70
N ASP A 85 -11.90 5.64 13.72
CA ASP A 85 -11.53 6.98 14.19
C ASP A 85 -10.66 7.74 13.18
N GLN A 86 -9.75 7.05 12.49
CA GLN A 86 -8.96 7.62 11.40
C GLN A 86 -9.83 7.95 10.18
N ILE A 87 -10.78 7.08 9.82
CA ILE A 87 -11.76 7.36 8.75
C ILE A 87 -12.58 8.62 9.10
N ALA A 88 -13.10 8.70 10.33
CA ALA A 88 -13.84 9.87 10.79
C ALA A 88 -12.98 11.14 10.76
N ALA A 89 -11.69 11.06 11.14
CA ALA A 89 -10.76 12.18 11.06
C ALA A 89 -10.53 12.64 9.61
N LEU A 90 -10.35 11.71 8.66
CA LEU A 90 -10.24 12.02 7.23
C LEU A 90 -11.49 12.75 6.71
N ARG A 91 -12.69 12.28 7.09
CA ARG A 91 -13.97 12.94 6.75
C ARG A 91 -14.06 14.36 7.30
N ASN A 92 -13.48 14.59 8.48
CA ASN A 92 -13.40 15.90 9.11
C ASN A 92 -12.23 16.77 8.60
N GLY A 93 -11.53 16.33 7.55
CA GLY A 93 -10.49 17.12 6.88
C GLY A 93 -9.08 16.94 7.43
N ALA A 94 -8.81 15.89 8.21
CA ALA A 94 -7.46 15.55 8.60
C ALA A 94 -6.55 15.34 7.38
N ALA A 95 -5.28 15.76 7.49
CA ALA A 95 -4.30 15.54 6.45
C ALA A 95 -3.98 14.05 6.30
N LEU A 96 -3.69 13.61 5.08
CA LEU A 96 -3.19 12.27 4.80
C LEU A 96 -1.71 12.37 4.45
N SER A 97 -0.88 11.48 4.99
CA SER A 97 0.49 11.24 4.56
C SER A 97 0.64 9.79 4.10
N ALA A 98 1.60 9.53 3.23
CA ALA A 98 1.95 8.18 2.79
C ALA A 98 3.48 8.06 2.70
N GLY A 99 4.02 6.86 2.95
CA GLY A 99 5.47 6.68 2.94
C GLY A 99 5.92 5.23 2.93
N ILE A 100 7.24 5.07 2.91
CA ILE A 100 7.93 3.79 3.05
C ILE A 100 9.03 4.01 4.07
N ASP A 101 9.16 3.11 5.05
CA ASP A 101 10.18 3.16 6.10
C ASP A 101 11.03 1.87 6.15
N HIS A 102 11.46 1.44 4.97
CA HIS A 102 12.38 0.32 4.81
C HIS A 102 13.84 0.80 4.96
N ASP A 103 14.72 -0.01 5.54
CA ASP A 103 16.13 0.38 5.81
C ASP A 103 16.87 0.82 4.54
N ASN A 104 16.56 0.17 3.41
CA ASN A 104 17.16 0.46 2.10
C ASN A 104 16.33 1.45 1.26
N TYR A 105 15.18 1.93 1.74
CA TYR A 105 14.35 2.91 1.03
C TYR A 105 13.39 3.65 1.96
N GLN A 106 13.66 4.93 2.21
CA GLN A 106 12.84 5.80 3.06
C GLN A 106 12.28 6.97 2.26
N VAL A 107 10.97 7.13 2.27
CA VAL A 107 10.29 8.26 1.62
C VAL A 107 9.04 8.66 2.40
N LEU A 108 8.73 9.95 2.40
CA LEU A 108 7.53 10.50 2.99
C LEU A 108 6.90 11.52 2.04
N ILE A 109 5.61 11.33 1.76
CA ILE A 109 4.75 12.30 1.09
C ILE A 109 3.83 12.88 2.16
N SER A 110 4.03 14.15 2.49
CA SER A 110 3.23 14.84 3.50
C SER A 110 3.03 16.33 3.15
N PRO A 111 1.78 16.78 2.92
CA PRO A 111 0.57 15.97 2.76
C PRO A 111 0.49 15.31 1.37
N VAL A 112 -0.25 14.22 1.29
CA VAL A 112 -0.82 13.74 0.01
C VAL A 112 -1.72 14.84 -0.55
N ALA A 113 -1.64 15.08 -1.86
CA ALA A 113 -2.38 16.15 -2.52
C ALA A 113 -3.90 16.02 -2.28
N GLU A 114 -4.57 17.16 -2.07
CA GLU A 114 -5.97 17.23 -1.65
C GLU A 114 -6.92 16.48 -2.59
N ASN A 115 -6.71 16.57 -3.90
CA ASN A 115 -7.52 15.88 -4.89
C ASN A 115 -7.39 14.35 -4.77
N ILE A 116 -6.19 13.85 -4.48
CA ILE A 116 -5.94 12.42 -4.25
C ILE A 116 -6.56 11.99 -2.92
N ARG A 117 -6.38 12.76 -1.84
CA ARG A 117 -7.01 12.46 -0.54
C ARG A 117 -8.53 12.35 -0.67
N LYS A 118 -9.16 13.28 -1.37
CA LYS A 118 -10.62 13.26 -1.62
C LYS A 118 -11.06 12.06 -2.44
N SER A 119 -10.26 11.67 -3.44
CA SER A 119 -10.54 10.49 -4.25
C SER A 119 -10.51 9.22 -3.38
N LEU A 120 -9.45 9.02 -2.59
CA LEU A 120 -9.31 7.86 -1.71
C LEU A 120 -10.39 7.83 -0.61
N LEU A 121 -10.77 8.99 -0.07
CA LEU A 121 -11.85 9.08 0.91
C LEU A 121 -13.21 8.61 0.37
N ALA A 122 -13.42 8.63 -0.95
CA ALA A 122 -14.65 8.16 -1.57
C ALA A 122 -14.79 6.63 -1.57
N ASP A 123 -13.69 5.90 -1.32
CA ASP A 123 -13.67 4.44 -1.23
C ASP A 123 -14.04 3.93 0.18
N LEU A 124 -14.22 4.84 1.14
CA LEU A 124 -14.54 4.53 2.53
C LEU A 124 -16.01 4.87 2.84
N ASP A 125 -16.61 4.15 3.79
CA ASP A 125 -17.99 4.33 4.28
C ASP A 125 -18.12 5.20 5.55
#